data_AF-A0A9Q4Q240-F1
#
_entry.id   AF-A0A9Q4Q240-F1
#
_cell.length_a   1.000
_cell.length_b   1.000
_cell.length_c   1.000
_cell.angle_alpha   90.00
_cell.angle_beta   90.00
_cell.angle_gamma   90.00
#
_symmetry.space_group_name_H-M   'P 1'
#
loop_
_entity.id
_entity.type
_entity.pdbx_description
1 polymer ?
#
loop_
_entity_poly.entity_id
_entity_poly.type
_entity_poly.pdbx_seq_one_letter_code
_entity_poly.pdbx_strand_id
1 'polypeptide(L)' 'MTLDTTPAGSDADEVRQLYERYYAAESNAKRLEIALEMGKLDGRRHAEIYAVLENE' A
#
# COMPACT_ATOMS: atom_id res chain seq x y z
N MET A 1 23.43 -8.96 -1.31
CA MET A 1 22.32 -8.12 -0.83
C MET A 1 21.53 -7.70 -2.06
N THR A 2 20.77 -8.63 -2.63
CA THR A 2 19.90 -8.35 -3.77
C THR A 2 18.64 -7.72 -3.19
N LEU A 3 18.50 -6.41 -3.37
CA LEU A 3 17.20 -5.76 -3.24
C LEU A 3 16.35 -6.36 -4.35
N ASP A 4 15.60 -7.39 -4.00
CA ASP A 4 14.57 -8.00 -4.82
C ASP A 4 13.48 -6.94 -4.98
N THR A 5 13.74 -5.97 -5.87
CA THR A 5 12.74 -5.04 -6.35
C THR A 5 11.74 -5.89 -7.13
N THR A 6 10.73 -6.37 -6.41
CA THR A 6 9.46 -6.87 -6.92
C THR A 6 9.06 -6.03 -8.13
N PRO A 7 8.64 -6.65 -9.25
CA PRO A 7 8.46 -5.93 -10.51
C PRO A 7 7.63 -4.68 -10.29
N ALA A 8 8.00 -3.59 -10.97
CA ALA A 8 7.20 -2.38 -11.06
C ALA A 8 5.83 -2.74 -11.65
N GLY A 9 4.95 -3.23 -10.78
CA GLY A 9 3.69 -3.86 -11.08
C GLY A 9 2.66 -3.21 -10.21
N SER A 10 1.67 -2.60 -10.87
CA SER A 10 0.37 -2.07 -10.44
C SER A 10 0.26 -1.46 -9.03
N ASP A 11 0.61 -2.20 -7.98
CA ASP A 11 0.46 -1.83 -6.58
C ASP A 11 1.38 -0.68 -6.15
N ALA A 12 2.61 -0.61 -6.67
CA ALA A 12 3.51 0.50 -6.34
C ALA A 12 3.00 1.85 -6.90
N ASP A 13 2.40 1.81 -8.09
CA ASP A 13 1.76 2.97 -8.71
C ASP A 13 0.42 3.32 -8.05
N GLU A 14 -0.33 2.33 -7.56
CA GLU A 14 -1.54 2.53 -6.77
C GLU A 14 -1.23 3.22 -5.44
N VAL A 15 -0.20 2.77 -4.71
CA VAL A 15 0.27 3.41 -3.47
C VAL A 15 0.71 4.84 -3.72
N ARG A 16 1.48 5.09 -4.79
CA ARG A 16 1.93 6.44 -5.14
C ARG A 16 0.73 7.38 -5.39
N GLN A 17 -0.27 6.94 -6.15
CA GLN A 17 -1.47 7.73 -6.40
C GLN A 17 -2.29 8.01 -5.14
N LEU A 18 -2.36 7.05 -4.20
CA LEU A 18 -3.01 7.27 -2.91
C LEU A 18 -2.28 8.35 -2.11
N TYR A 19 -0.95 8.36 -2.11
CA TYR A 19 -0.17 9.40 -1.44
C TYR A 19 -0.38 10.77 -2.08
N GLU A 20 -0.37 10.86 -3.41
CA GLU A 20 -0.65 12.11 -4.13
C GLU A 20 -2.04 12.65 -3.79
N ARG A 21 -3.08 11.78 -3.78
CA ARG A 21 -4.44 12.16 -3.36
C ARG A 21 -4.51 12.60 -1.89
N TYR A 22 -3.77 11.94 -1.00
CA TYR A 22 -3.74 12.27 0.42
C TYR A 22 -3.18 13.68 0.64
N TYR A 23 -2.06 14.00 -0.03
CA TYR A 23 -1.45 15.33 0.05
C TYR A 23 -2.30 16.43 -0.60
N ALA A 24 -3.00 16.11 -1.69
CA ALA A 24 -3.90 17.05 -2.36
C ALA A 24 -5.26 17.23 -1.63
N ALA A 25 -5.57 16.41 -0.62
CA ALA A 25 -6.84 16.50 0.08
C ALA A 25 -6.93 17.75 0.96
N GLU A 26 -7.95 18.58 0.67
CA GLU A 26 -8.24 19.85 1.35
C GLU A 26 -8.97 19.65 2.69
N SER A 27 -9.48 18.45 2.97
CA SER A 27 -10.23 18.17 4.21
C SER A 27 -9.68 16.97 4.96
N ASN A 28 -9.81 17.03 6.29
CA ASN A 28 -9.40 15.93 7.15
C ASN A 28 -10.23 14.66 6.91
N ALA A 29 -11.52 14.81 6.58
CA ALA A 29 -12.37 13.68 6.22
C ALA A 29 -11.84 12.93 4.99
N LYS A 30 -11.39 13.67 3.97
CA LYS A 30 -10.84 13.08 2.75
C LYS A 30 -9.46 12.47 2.96
N ARG A 31 -8.62 13.07 3.83
CA ARG A 31 -7.36 12.45 4.27
C ARG A 31 -7.58 11.14 5.01
N LEU A 32 -8.59 11.08 5.89
CA LEU A 32 -8.94 9.87 6.64
C LEU A 32 -9.40 8.75 5.70
N GLU A 33 -10.27 9.05 4.73
CA GLU A 33 -10.72 8.08 3.74
C GLU A 33 -9.55 7.45 2.97
N ILE A 34 -8.61 8.27 2.53
CA ILE A 34 -7.44 7.83 1.78
C ILE A 34 -6.47 7.01 2.66
N ALA A 35 -6.29 7.41 3.93
CA ALA A 35 -5.46 6.64 4.88
C ALA A 35 -6.04 5.24 5.15
N LEU A 36 -7.37 5.10 5.18
CA LEU A 36 -8.03 3.79 5.29
C LEU A 36 -7.82 2.93 4.04
N GLU A 37 -7.80 3.53 2.86
CA GLU A 37 -7.52 2.85 1.59
C GLU A 37 -6.07 2.34 1.55
N MET A 38 -5.11 3.17 1.96
CA MET A 38 -3.71 2.76 2.14
C MET A 38 -3.56 1.58 3.11
N GLY A 39 -4.23 1.64 4.27
CA GLY A 39 -4.16 0.58 5.27
C GLY A 39 -4.72 -0.77 4.78
N LYS A 40 -5.76 -0.76 3.94
CA LYS A 40 -6.29 -1.99 3.32
C LYS A 40 -5.29 -2.60 2.33
N LEU A 41 -4.60 -1.77 1.57
CA LEU A 41 -3.59 -2.24 0.62
C LEU A 41 -2.36 -2.79 1.34
N ASP A 42 -1.90 -2.12 2.40
CA ASP A 42 -0.80 -2.59 3.24
C ASP A 42 -1.15 -3.87 4.02
N GLY A 43 -2.39 -4.00 4.48
CA GLY A 43 -2.90 -5.22 5.12
C GLY A 43 -2.92 -6.42 4.18
N ARG A 44 -3.28 -6.23 2.90
CA ARG A 44 -3.20 -7.30 1.87
C ARG A 44 -1.76 -7.75 1.64
N ARG A 45 -0.83 -6.80 1.50
CA ARG A 45 0.61 -7.09 1.37
C ARG A 45 1.16 -7.86 2.57
N HIS A 46 0.78 -7.45 3.79
CA HIS A 46 1.19 -8.17 5.00
C HIS A 46 0.61 -9.59 5.05
N ALA A 47 -0.65 -9.80 4.64
CA ALA A 47 -1.25 -11.13 4.59
C ALA A 47 -0.54 -12.08 3.62
N GLU A 48 -0.12 -11.59 2.45
CA GLU A 48 0.67 -12.38 1.50
C GLU A 48 2.05 -12.76 2.06
N ILE A 49 2.70 -11.86 2.79
CA ILE A 49 4.00 -12.14 3.44
C ILE A 49 3.83 -13.21 4.54
N TYR A 50 2.80 -13.11 5.38
CA TYR A 50 2.55 -14.11 6.42
C TYR A 50 2.14 -15.47 5.87
N ALA A 51 1.36 -15.53 4.77
CA ALA A 51 1.00 -16.79 4.13
C ALA A 51 2.21 -17.57 3.58
N VAL A 52 3.27 -16.86 3.18
CA VAL A 52 4.54 -17.44 2.76
C VAL A 52 5.35 -17.97 3.97
N LEU A 53 5.23 -17.33 5.14
CA LEU A 53 5.93 -17.75 6.37
C LEU A 53 5.25 -18.92 7.09
N GLU A 54 3.95 -19.15 6.92
CA GLU A 54 3.21 -20.24 7.58
C GLU A 54 3.34 -21.61 6.87
N ASN A 55 4.06 -21.66 5.74
CA ASN A 55 4.31 -22.89 4.96
C ASN A 55 5.76 -23.42 5.10
N GLU A 56 6.50 -23.03 6.15
CA GLU A 56 7.82 -23.58 6.51
C GLU A 56 7.76 -24.60 7.66
#